data_AF-A0A1H1BJN3-F1
#
_entry.id   AF-A0A1H1BJN3-F1
#
_cell.length_a   1.000
_cell.length_b   1.000
_cell.length_c   1.000
_cell.angle_alpha   90.00
_cell.angle_beta   90.00
_cell.angle_gamma   90.00
#
_symmetry.space_group_name_H-M   'P 1'
#
loop_
_entity.id
_entity.type
_entity.pdbx_description
1 polymer ?
#
loop_
_entity_poly.entity_id
_entity_poly.type
_entity_poly.pdbx_seq_one_letter_code
_entity_poly.pdbx_strand_id
1 'polypeptide(L)'
;MMRALAAAERHQAGLFLLALAAGAAVGIAVPAVGGAAGPVLMPVLGVLLFLTFLSVPFAGLRDAVSDVRFLVSVMVANFVVVPLVVWALSRFVAGDEALLVGVLLVLLTPCVDYVVVFTGLAGGARDRVLAATPLLMVAQLALLPGYVWLMAAPGTVAAIDPRPFVEAFVLLIVVPLGLAGVTQALAGRSARVRRLAGGVGSGMVPVVMIALFVAASTQTAAVGAALASLAPVVPIFVAFALCAAVVGAVVGRVARLDAPRRRAVVFSAVTRNSLVVLPLALALPGSFAMTPLVVVTQTLVELVVMVVLVAVAPRLVRDRGPAVGAGPGVGS
;
A
#
# COMPACT_ATOMS: atom_id res chain seq x y z
N MET A 1 23.32 -7.85 -17.78
CA MET A 1 21.94 -8.00 -17.26
C MET A 1 21.87 -7.97 -15.73
N MET A 2 22.51 -8.88 -14.98
CA MET A 2 22.48 -8.88 -13.49
C MET A 2 23.04 -7.61 -12.82
N ARG A 3 24.05 -6.96 -13.40
CA ARG A 3 24.60 -5.69 -12.87
C ARG A 3 23.64 -4.49 -13.05
N ALA A 4 22.85 -4.48 -14.13
CA ALA A 4 21.82 -3.47 -14.35
C ALA A 4 20.63 -3.67 -13.40
N LEU A 5 20.28 -4.92 -13.09
CA LEU A 5 19.26 -5.27 -12.09
C LEU A 5 19.70 -4.89 -10.66
N ALA A 6 20.95 -5.16 -10.28
CA ALA A 6 21.50 -4.76 -8.97
C ALA A 6 21.77 -3.23 -8.84
N ALA A 7 21.93 -2.54 -9.97
CA ALA A 7 21.95 -1.08 -10.03
C ALA A 7 20.54 -0.49 -9.95
N ALA A 8 19.56 -1.11 -10.62
CA ALA A 8 18.15 -0.77 -10.53
C ALA A 8 17.62 -1.00 -9.11
N GLU A 9 18.02 -2.06 -8.39
CA GLU A 9 17.66 -2.26 -6.96
C GLU A 9 18.18 -1.13 -6.05
N ARG A 10 19.37 -0.60 -6.32
CA ARG A 10 19.92 0.55 -5.59
C ARG A 10 19.28 1.88 -5.97
N HIS A 11 18.67 1.98 -7.15
CA HIS A 11 18.00 3.18 -7.66
C HIS A 11 16.48 3.00 -7.82
N GLN A 12 15.90 1.93 -7.27
CA GLN A 12 14.49 1.54 -7.44
C GLN A 12 13.56 2.66 -6.99
N ALA A 13 13.91 3.27 -5.84
CA ALA A 13 13.23 4.44 -5.30
C ALA A 13 13.23 5.61 -6.31
N GLY A 14 14.39 5.90 -6.90
CA GLY A 14 14.55 6.98 -7.88
C GLY A 14 13.81 6.69 -9.19
N LEU A 15 13.80 5.44 -9.64
CA LEU A 15 13.06 5.01 -10.83
C LEU A 15 11.54 5.10 -10.64
N PHE A 16 11.03 4.72 -9.46
CA PHE A 16 9.61 4.86 -9.14
C PHE A 16 9.20 6.33 -9.04
N LEU A 17 10.04 7.16 -8.42
CA LEU A 17 9.82 8.62 -8.38
C LEU A 17 9.86 9.25 -9.76
N LEU A 18 10.80 8.83 -10.60
CA LEU A 18 10.90 9.30 -11.97
C LEU A 18 9.66 8.90 -12.78
N ALA A 19 9.20 7.65 -12.66
CA ALA A 19 7.99 7.17 -13.33
C ALA A 19 6.76 7.98 -12.90
N LEU A 20 6.64 8.29 -11.61
CA LEU A 20 5.57 9.10 -11.06
C LEU A 20 5.62 10.55 -11.57
N ALA A 21 6.79 11.19 -11.48
CA ALA A 21 6.98 12.57 -11.91
C ALA A 21 6.77 12.72 -13.42
N ALA A 22 7.25 11.76 -14.21
CA ALA A 22 7.02 11.70 -15.64
C ALA A 22 5.53 11.50 -15.96
N GLY A 23 4.85 10.58 -15.25
CA GLY A 23 3.42 10.37 -15.41
C GLY A 23 2.62 11.63 -15.11
N ALA A 24 2.90 12.31 -14.00
CA ALA A 24 2.25 13.56 -13.63
C ALA A 24 2.51 14.68 -14.65
N ALA A 25 3.76 14.85 -15.09
CA ALA A 25 4.12 15.84 -16.10
C ALA A 25 3.39 15.59 -17.43
N VAL A 26 3.32 14.32 -17.87
CA VAL A 26 2.57 13.94 -19.08
C VAL A 26 1.07 14.17 -18.90
N GLY A 27 0.50 13.82 -17.75
CA GLY A 27 -0.92 14.03 -17.46
C GLY A 27 -1.32 15.51 -17.48
N ILE A 28 -0.42 16.40 -17.05
CA ILE A 28 -0.61 17.86 -17.10
C ILE A 28 -0.43 18.39 -18.53
N ALA A 29 0.64 17.98 -19.21
CA ALA A 29 1.01 18.52 -20.51
C ALA A 29 0.13 18.00 -21.66
N VAL A 30 -0.36 16.76 -21.56
CA VAL A 30 -1.13 16.09 -22.62
C VAL A 30 -2.35 15.35 -22.04
N PRO A 31 -3.47 16.05 -21.73
CA PRO A 31 -4.67 15.45 -21.14
C PRO A 31 -5.25 14.28 -21.95
N ALA A 32 -5.07 14.27 -23.27
CA ALA A 32 -5.50 13.19 -24.15
C ALA A 32 -4.81 11.83 -23.83
N VAL A 33 -3.55 11.85 -23.36
CA VAL A 33 -2.84 10.64 -22.94
C VAL A 33 -3.46 10.08 -21.65
N GLY A 34 -3.90 10.96 -20.74
CA GLY A 34 -4.61 10.54 -19.53
C GLY A 34 -5.95 9.87 -19.84
N GLY A 35 -6.69 10.34 -20.83
CA GLY A 35 -7.92 9.68 -21.29
C GLY A 35 -7.67 8.30 -21.91
N ALA A 36 -6.65 8.17 -22.76
CA ALA A 36 -6.31 6.92 -23.43
C ALA A 36 -5.70 5.85 -22.51
N ALA A 37 -5.02 6.27 -21.44
CA ALA A 37 -4.37 5.37 -20.48
C ALA A 37 -5.33 4.80 -19.41
N GLY A 38 -6.53 5.37 -19.26
CA GLY A 38 -7.54 4.92 -18.29
C GLY A 38 -7.92 3.44 -18.41
N PRO A 39 -8.29 2.94 -19.61
CA PRO A 39 -8.62 1.52 -19.81
C PRO A 39 -7.44 0.57 -19.57
N VAL A 40 -6.20 1.05 -19.68
CA VAL A 40 -4.97 0.25 -19.49
C VAL A 40 -4.65 0.06 -18.00
N LEU A 41 -5.13 0.95 -17.13
CA LEU A 41 -4.86 0.90 -15.70
C LEU A 41 -5.32 -0.43 -15.09
N MET A 42 -6.56 -0.85 -15.33
CA MET A 42 -7.12 -2.08 -14.74
C MET A 42 -6.34 -3.35 -15.10
N PRO A 43 -6.01 -3.62 -16.39
CA PRO A 43 -5.12 -4.73 -16.76
C PRO A 43 -3.74 -4.66 -16.11
N VAL A 44 -3.12 -3.48 -16.05
CA VAL A 44 -1.79 -3.29 -15.44
C VAL A 44 -1.84 -3.62 -13.95
N LEU A 45 -2.89 -3.21 -13.24
CA LEU A 45 -3.10 -3.56 -11.84
C LEU A 45 -3.30 -5.07 -11.63
N GLY A 46 -4.07 -5.72 -12.50
CA GLY A 46 -4.24 -7.18 -12.47
C GLY A 46 -2.92 -7.93 -12.62
N VAL A 47 -2.08 -7.51 -13.57
CA VAL A 47 -0.72 -8.06 -13.76
C VAL A 47 0.15 -7.76 -12.54
N LEU A 48 0.13 -6.54 -12.02
CA LEU A 48 0.90 -6.17 -10.83
C LEU A 48 0.56 -7.04 -9.62
N LEU A 49 -0.73 -7.24 -9.34
CA LEU A 49 -1.20 -8.08 -8.24
C LEU A 49 -0.84 -9.54 -8.46
N PHE A 50 -0.98 -10.07 -9.68
CA PHE A 50 -0.54 -11.42 -10.02
C PHE A 50 0.96 -11.62 -9.77
N LEU A 51 1.81 -10.71 -10.25
CA LEU A 51 3.26 -10.79 -10.02
C LEU A 51 3.62 -10.62 -8.55
N THR A 52 2.87 -9.78 -7.83
CA THR A 52 3.03 -9.60 -6.37
C THR A 52 2.76 -10.92 -5.64
N PHE A 53 1.61 -11.57 -5.90
CA PHE A 53 1.29 -12.85 -5.28
C PHE A 53 2.21 -13.99 -5.73
N LEU A 54 2.67 -13.97 -6.98
CA LEU A 54 3.63 -14.94 -7.47
C LEU A 54 5.02 -14.78 -6.83
N SER A 55 5.35 -13.56 -6.38
CA SER A 55 6.57 -13.26 -5.62
C SER A 55 6.48 -13.68 -4.14
N VAL A 56 5.28 -13.92 -3.61
CA VAL A 56 5.07 -14.47 -2.26
C VAL A 56 5.36 -15.97 -2.28
N PRO A 57 6.40 -16.47 -1.58
CA PRO A 57 6.69 -17.90 -1.57
C PRO A 57 5.65 -18.64 -0.71
N PHE A 58 4.60 -19.22 -1.30
CA PHE A 58 3.56 -19.92 -0.55
C PHE A 58 4.08 -21.12 0.22
N ALA A 59 5.14 -21.78 -0.27
CA ALA A 59 5.82 -22.85 0.44
C ALA A 59 6.50 -22.38 1.74
N GLY A 60 6.88 -21.11 1.82
CA GLY A 60 7.48 -20.47 3.00
C GLY A 60 6.48 -19.71 3.87
N LEU A 61 5.19 -19.68 3.48
CA LEU A 61 4.15 -18.93 4.21
C LEU A 61 4.05 -19.38 5.67
N ARG A 62 4.31 -20.67 5.95
CA ARG A 62 4.34 -21.25 7.30
C ARG A 62 5.39 -20.61 8.21
N ASP A 63 6.60 -20.42 7.71
CA ASP A 63 7.68 -19.77 8.47
C ASP A 63 7.44 -18.26 8.58
N ALA A 64 6.73 -17.70 7.60
CA ALA A 64 6.30 -16.31 7.57
C ALA A 64 5.21 -15.99 8.62
N VAL A 65 4.18 -16.83 8.76
CA VAL A 65 3.17 -16.73 9.82
C VAL A 65 3.70 -17.17 11.19
N SER A 66 4.87 -17.82 11.24
CA SER A 66 5.51 -18.20 12.50
C SER A 66 5.99 -17.00 13.31
N ASP A 67 6.25 -15.84 12.68
CA ASP A 67 6.48 -14.58 13.40
C ASP A 67 5.17 -13.92 13.82
N VAL A 68 4.44 -14.64 14.69
CA VAL A 68 3.14 -14.25 15.21
C VAL A 68 3.19 -12.85 15.82
N ARG A 69 4.30 -12.48 16.46
CA ARG A 69 4.43 -11.17 17.10
C ARG A 69 4.46 -10.03 16.08
N PHE A 70 5.21 -10.19 14.99
CA PHE A 70 5.18 -9.22 13.88
C PHE A 70 3.80 -9.18 13.23
N LEU A 71 3.22 -10.35 12.92
CA LEU A 71 1.92 -10.44 12.26
C LEU A 71 0.82 -9.75 13.08
N VAL A 72 0.70 -10.07 14.37
CA VAL A 72 -0.26 -9.44 15.29
C VAL A 72 0.00 -7.93 15.38
N SER A 73 1.26 -7.49 15.40
CA SER A 73 1.59 -6.05 15.44
C SER A 73 1.09 -5.32 14.20
N VAL A 74 1.31 -5.89 13.01
CA VAL A 74 0.83 -5.32 11.74
C VAL A 74 -0.70 -5.32 11.68
N MET A 75 -1.34 -6.40 12.13
CA MET A 75 -2.79 -6.53 12.17
C MET A 75 -3.43 -5.51 13.12
N VAL A 76 -2.93 -5.40 14.35
CA VAL A 76 -3.42 -4.45 15.34
C VAL A 76 -3.19 -3.01 14.90
N ALA A 77 -2.00 -2.71 14.34
CA ALA A 77 -1.73 -1.37 13.83
C ALA A 77 -2.74 -0.98 12.75
N ASN A 78 -2.94 -1.82 11.72
CA ASN A 78 -3.74 -1.47 10.54
C ASN A 78 -5.25 -1.63 10.71
N PHE A 79 -5.69 -2.58 11.55
CA PHE A 79 -7.11 -2.93 11.65
C PHE A 79 -7.69 -2.69 13.04
N VAL A 80 -6.96 -2.09 13.96
CA VAL A 80 -7.52 -1.66 15.25
C VAL A 80 -7.17 -0.21 15.53
N VAL A 81 -5.88 0.13 15.57
CA VAL A 81 -5.46 1.47 15.96
C VAL A 81 -5.63 2.49 14.83
N VAL A 82 -5.23 2.15 13.60
CA VAL A 82 -5.41 3.01 12.42
C VAL A 82 -6.89 3.36 12.18
N PRO A 83 -7.85 2.41 12.22
CA PRO A 83 -9.27 2.74 12.07
C PRO A 83 -9.77 3.79 13.07
N LEU A 84 -9.29 3.79 14.31
CA LEU A 84 -9.63 4.82 15.30
C LEU A 84 -9.08 6.20 14.91
N VAL A 85 -7.84 6.24 14.42
CA VAL A 85 -7.23 7.47 13.90
C VAL A 85 -8.00 7.98 12.68
N VAL A 86 -8.34 7.09 11.75
CA VAL A 86 -9.11 7.42 10.55
C VAL A 86 -10.50 7.93 10.92
N TRP A 87 -11.17 7.30 11.87
CA TRP A 87 -12.47 7.76 12.35
C TRP A 87 -12.38 9.21 12.85
N ALA A 88 -11.42 9.51 13.73
CA ALA A 88 -11.23 10.85 14.27
C ALA A 88 -10.93 11.89 13.16
N LEU A 89 -9.99 11.58 12.26
CA LEU A 89 -9.60 12.48 11.17
C LEU A 89 -10.72 12.67 10.13
N SER A 90 -11.51 11.63 9.87
CA SER A 90 -12.62 11.71 8.90
C SER A 90 -13.74 12.64 9.35
N ARG A 91 -13.84 12.98 10.65
CA ARG A 91 -14.87 13.89 11.15
C ARG A 91 -14.75 15.31 10.58
N PHE A 92 -13.55 15.73 10.18
CA PHE A 92 -13.33 17.03 9.56
C PHE A 92 -13.95 17.17 8.16
N VAL A 93 -14.26 16.06 7.49
CA VAL A 93 -14.94 16.02 6.18
C VAL A 93 -16.31 15.36 6.25
N ALA A 94 -16.84 15.10 7.45
CA ALA A 94 -18.12 14.39 7.61
C ALA A 94 -19.34 15.15 7.07
N GLY A 95 -19.20 16.45 6.78
CA GLY A 95 -20.24 17.25 6.12
C GLY A 95 -20.37 17.02 4.61
N ASP A 96 -19.41 16.34 3.99
CA ASP A 96 -19.43 15.97 2.56
C ASP A 96 -19.29 14.44 2.45
N GLU A 97 -20.36 13.76 2.06
CA GLU A 97 -20.39 12.30 2.02
C GLU A 97 -19.40 11.71 1.01
N ALA A 98 -19.15 12.40 -0.11
CA ALA A 98 -18.23 11.92 -1.13
C ALA A 98 -16.77 12.04 -0.67
N LEU A 99 -16.42 13.13 0.01
CA LEU A 99 -15.11 13.26 0.64
C LEU A 99 -14.94 12.28 1.79
N LEU A 100 -15.95 12.12 2.64
CA LEU A 100 -15.93 11.18 3.76
C LEU A 100 -15.70 9.75 3.28
N VAL A 101 -16.51 9.27 2.34
CA VAL A 101 -16.37 7.90 1.80
C VAL A 101 -15.02 7.72 1.12
N GLY A 102 -14.55 8.72 0.35
CA GLY A 102 -13.22 8.66 -0.26
C GLY A 102 -12.10 8.50 0.76
N VAL A 103 -12.14 9.28 1.85
CA VAL A 103 -11.16 9.22 2.94
C VAL A 103 -11.22 7.87 3.67
N LEU A 104 -12.42 7.37 3.98
CA LEU A 104 -12.60 6.08 4.66
C LEU A 104 -12.08 4.94 3.78
N LEU A 105 -12.51 4.89 2.52
CA LEU A 105 -12.12 3.83 1.59
C LEU A 105 -10.61 3.74 1.45
N VAL A 106 -9.92 4.87 1.24
CA VAL A 106 -8.47 4.87 1.03
C VAL A 106 -7.69 4.64 2.32
N LEU A 107 -8.06 5.29 3.43
CA LEU A 107 -7.24 5.25 4.64
C LEU A 107 -7.38 3.94 5.43
N LEU A 108 -8.49 3.21 5.26
CA LEU A 108 -8.73 1.94 5.97
C LEU A 108 -8.09 0.72 5.28
N THR A 109 -7.61 0.88 4.04
CA THR A 109 -7.00 -0.20 3.28
C THR A 109 -5.47 -0.11 3.33
N PRO A 110 -4.76 -0.96 4.09
CA PRO A 110 -3.30 -0.98 4.06
C PRO A 110 -2.74 -1.47 2.73
N CYS A 111 -1.67 -0.81 2.29
CA CYS A 111 -0.92 -1.16 1.09
C CYS A 111 -0.21 -2.53 1.21
N VAL A 112 0.00 -3.22 0.08
CA VAL A 112 0.70 -4.52 0.06
C VAL A 112 1.68 -4.72 -1.10
N ASP A 113 1.81 -3.72 -1.97
CA ASP A 113 2.59 -3.75 -3.21
C ASP A 113 3.93 -3.01 -3.02
N TYR A 114 4.02 -1.71 -3.33
CA TYR A 114 5.25 -0.93 -3.25
C TYR A 114 5.73 -0.74 -1.81
N VAL A 115 4.85 -0.91 -0.81
CA VAL A 115 5.24 -0.88 0.61
C VAL A 115 6.39 -1.85 0.91
N VAL A 116 6.46 -3.00 0.23
CA VAL A 116 7.53 -3.98 0.40
C VAL A 116 8.88 -3.38 -0.02
N VAL A 117 8.90 -2.68 -1.15
CA VAL A 117 10.13 -2.04 -1.68
C VAL A 117 10.56 -0.90 -0.77
N PHE A 118 9.66 0.01 -0.41
CA PHE A 118 9.96 1.14 0.47
C PHE A 118 10.39 0.69 1.88
N THR A 119 9.78 -0.38 2.40
CA THR A 119 10.23 -1.01 3.64
C THR A 119 11.69 -1.46 3.52
N GLY A 120 12.04 -2.14 2.42
CA GLY A 120 13.41 -2.58 2.16
C GLY A 120 14.41 -1.43 2.05
N LEU A 121 14.04 -0.36 1.34
CA LEU A 121 14.87 0.84 1.18
C LEU A 121 15.20 1.52 2.52
N ALA A 122 14.27 1.48 3.47
CA ALA A 122 14.48 1.99 4.82
C ALA A 122 15.20 0.99 5.75
N GLY A 123 15.65 -0.17 5.25
CA GLY A 123 16.27 -1.24 6.04
C GLY A 123 15.28 -1.98 6.94
N GLY A 124 13.99 -1.99 6.59
CA GLY A 124 12.94 -2.76 7.25
C GLY A 124 12.86 -4.20 6.78
N ALA A 125 12.14 -5.03 7.53
CA ALA A 125 11.94 -6.45 7.25
C ALA A 125 10.97 -6.68 6.07
N ARG A 126 11.39 -6.37 4.84
CA ARG A 126 10.54 -6.46 3.63
C ARG A 126 9.96 -7.86 3.39
N ASP A 127 10.73 -8.90 3.68
CA ASP A 127 10.29 -10.28 3.48
C ASP A 127 9.12 -10.64 4.41
N ARG A 128 9.08 -10.04 5.60
CA ARG A 128 7.98 -10.20 6.56
C ARG A 128 6.73 -9.43 6.14
N VAL A 129 6.88 -8.25 5.53
CA VAL A 129 5.76 -7.52 4.93
C VAL A 129 5.15 -8.32 3.78
N LEU A 130 5.99 -8.79 2.85
CA LEU A 130 5.57 -9.60 1.70
C LEU A 130 4.85 -10.88 2.14
N ALA A 131 5.35 -11.51 3.19
CA ALA A 131 4.74 -12.67 3.83
C ALA A 131 3.34 -12.39 4.42
N ALA A 132 3.13 -11.20 5.00
CA ALA A 132 1.87 -10.79 5.60
C ALA A 132 0.84 -10.31 4.56
N THR A 133 1.27 -10.00 3.33
CA THR A 133 0.44 -9.47 2.24
C THR A 133 -0.88 -10.23 2.03
N PRO A 134 -0.93 -11.57 1.95
CA PRO A 134 -2.20 -12.28 1.73
C PRO A 134 -3.20 -12.05 2.86
N LEU A 135 -2.74 -12.03 4.12
CA LEU A 135 -3.60 -11.82 5.29
C LEU A 135 -4.09 -10.37 5.36
N LEU A 136 -3.21 -9.40 5.09
CA LEU A 136 -3.57 -7.98 5.00
C LEU A 136 -4.65 -7.75 3.94
N MET A 137 -4.50 -8.39 2.77
CA MET A 137 -5.46 -8.31 1.67
C MET A 137 -6.83 -8.87 2.04
N VAL A 138 -6.88 -10.07 2.62
CA VAL A 138 -8.16 -10.67 3.04
C VAL A 138 -8.81 -9.82 4.14
N ALA A 139 -8.04 -9.41 5.15
CA ALA A 139 -8.56 -8.67 6.29
C ALA A 139 -9.11 -7.29 5.88
N GLN A 140 -8.41 -6.56 5.00
CA GLN A 140 -8.89 -5.24 4.60
C GLN A 140 -10.20 -5.30 3.83
N LEU A 141 -10.40 -6.27 2.93
CA LEU A 141 -11.65 -6.38 2.19
C LEU A 141 -12.80 -6.92 3.07
N ALA A 142 -12.51 -7.79 4.02
CA ALA A 142 -13.52 -8.27 4.96
C ALA A 142 -13.99 -7.18 5.94
N LEU A 143 -13.05 -6.37 6.44
CA LEU A 143 -13.33 -5.36 7.47
C LEU A 143 -13.78 -4.01 6.90
N LEU A 144 -13.38 -3.67 5.67
CA LEU A 144 -13.69 -2.37 5.06
C LEU A 144 -15.20 -2.07 5.02
N PRO A 145 -16.09 -2.99 4.57
CA PRO A 145 -17.52 -2.73 4.58
C PRO A 145 -18.05 -2.47 5.99
N GLY A 146 -17.56 -3.22 6.98
CA GLY A 146 -17.94 -3.04 8.39
C GLY A 146 -17.49 -1.69 8.95
N TYR A 147 -16.29 -1.23 8.59
CA TYR A 147 -15.81 0.09 8.99
C TYR A 147 -16.54 1.22 8.29
N VAL A 148 -16.80 1.11 6.99
CA VAL A 148 -17.62 2.10 6.27
C VAL A 148 -19.01 2.16 6.90
N TRP A 149 -19.63 1.01 7.19
CA TRP A 149 -20.93 0.95 7.85
C TRP A 149 -20.95 1.62 9.23
N LEU A 150 -19.88 1.43 10.02
CA LEU A 150 -19.77 2.03 11.36
C LEU A 150 -19.44 3.52 11.35
N MET A 151 -18.67 3.99 10.35
CA MET A 151 -18.08 5.34 10.35
C MET A 151 -18.81 6.32 9.43
N ALA A 152 -19.52 5.86 8.41
CA ALA A 152 -20.34 6.68 7.52
C ALA A 152 -21.75 6.91 8.09
N ALA A 153 -22.47 7.89 7.54
CA ALA A 153 -23.85 8.12 7.95
C ALA A 153 -24.77 6.98 7.47
N PRO A 154 -25.85 6.64 8.21
CA PRO A 154 -26.75 5.55 7.82
C PRO A 154 -27.31 5.67 6.39
N GLY A 155 -27.60 6.90 5.94
CA GLY A 155 -28.08 7.18 4.58
C GLY A 155 -27.03 6.91 3.50
N THR A 156 -25.75 7.18 3.78
CA THR A 156 -24.62 6.93 2.89
C THR A 156 -24.44 5.43 2.64
N VAL A 157 -24.57 4.60 3.67
CA VAL A 157 -24.33 3.16 3.55
C VAL A 157 -25.45 2.46 2.78
N ALA A 158 -26.69 2.93 2.91
CA ALA A 158 -27.82 2.41 2.15
C ALA A 158 -27.71 2.65 0.63
N ALA A 159 -26.94 3.65 0.22
CA ALA A 159 -26.69 3.97 -1.18
C ALA A 159 -25.55 3.14 -1.81
N ILE A 160 -24.77 2.40 -1.01
CA ILE A 160 -23.62 1.64 -1.48
C ILE A 160 -24.04 0.19 -1.77
N ASP A 161 -24.05 -0.19 -3.05
CA ASP A 161 -24.24 -1.60 -3.44
C ASP A 161 -23.00 -2.43 -3.03
N PRO A 162 -23.15 -3.52 -2.27
CA PRO A 162 -22.02 -4.41 -1.94
C PRO A 162 -21.50 -5.22 -3.13
N ARG A 163 -22.27 -5.37 -4.22
CA ARG A 163 -21.90 -6.22 -5.36
C ARG A 163 -20.57 -5.80 -6.02
N PRO A 164 -20.31 -4.53 -6.37
CA PRO A 164 -19.01 -4.09 -6.90
C PRO A 164 -17.83 -4.43 -5.99
N PHE A 165 -18.02 -4.42 -4.66
CA PHE A 165 -16.97 -4.80 -3.70
C PHE A 165 -16.62 -6.28 -3.80
N VAL A 166 -17.63 -7.14 -3.90
CA VAL A 166 -17.43 -8.59 -4.04
C VAL A 166 -16.82 -8.92 -5.40
N GLU A 167 -17.30 -8.30 -6.48
CA GLU A 167 -16.76 -8.49 -7.82
C GLU A 167 -15.28 -8.07 -7.89
N ALA A 168 -14.94 -6.88 -7.37
CA ALA A 168 -13.56 -6.42 -7.30
C ALA A 168 -12.68 -7.34 -6.42
N PHE A 169 -13.21 -7.84 -5.28
CA PHE A 169 -12.49 -8.81 -4.45
C PHE A 169 -12.15 -10.09 -5.22
N VAL A 170 -13.13 -10.66 -5.93
CA VAL A 170 -12.92 -11.89 -6.69
C VAL A 170 -11.93 -11.66 -7.84
N LEU A 171 -12.14 -10.61 -8.64
CA LEU A 171 -11.35 -10.33 -9.83
C LEU A 171 -9.92 -9.86 -9.52
N LEU A 172 -9.74 -8.96 -8.56
CA LEU A 172 -8.43 -8.37 -8.28
C LEU A 172 -7.59 -9.22 -7.32
N ILE A 173 -8.22 -10.01 -6.45
CA ILE A 173 -7.52 -10.76 -5.41
C ILE A 173 -7.64 -12.27 -5.61
N VAL A 174 -8.86 -12.82 -5.53
CA VAL A 174 -9.05 -14.29 -5.53
C VAL A 174 -8.49 -14.92 -6.81
N VAL A 175 -8.75 -14.31 -7.97
CA VAL A 175 -8.27 -14.79 -9.25
C VAL A 175 -6.74 -14.72 -9.35
N PRO A 176 -6.06 -13.56 -9.18
CA PRO A 176 -4.60 -13.49 -9.22
C PRO A 176 -3.90 -14.35 -8.16
N LEU A 177 -4.46 -14.42 -6.94
CA LEU A 177 -3.94 -15.26 -5.86
C LEU A 177 -4.05 -16.76 -6.19
N GLY A 178 -5.20 -17.19 -6.71
CA GLY A 178 -5.43 -18.57 -7.16
C GLY A 178 -4.49 -18.95 -8.31
N LEU A 179 -4.35 -18.06 -9.30
CA LEU A 179 -3.41 -18.26 -10.42
C LEU A 179 -1.96 -18.35 -9.94
N ALA A 180 -1.56 -17.51 -9.00
CA ALA A 180 -0.22 -17.57 -8.40
C ALA A 180 -0.01 -18.90 -7.66
N GLY A 181 -0.99 -19.35 -6.87
CA GLY A 181 -0.95 -20.64 -6.17
C GLY A 181 -0.82 -21.83 -7.11
N VAL A 182 -1.63 -21.86 -8.18
CA VAL A 182 -1.54 -22.90 -9.23
C VAL A 182 -0.17 -22.86 -9.92
N THR A 183 0.32 -21.67 -10.27
CA THR A 183 1.63 -21.50 -10.92
C THR A 183 2.77 -22.01 -10.04
N GLN A 184 2.75 -21.72 -8.73
CA GLN A 184 3.76 -22.21 -7.79
C GLN A 184 3.67 -23.73 -7.58
N ALA A 185 2.46 -24.29 -7.51
CA ALA A 185 2.27 -25.75 -7.43
C ALA A 185 2.80 -26.48 -8.67
N LEU A 186 2.62 -25.89 -9.85
CA LEU A 186 3.17 -26.40 -11.11
C LEU A 186 4.69 -26.20 -11.21
N ALA A 187 5.23 -25.11 -10.65
CA ALA A 187 6.68 -24.86 -10.56
C ALA A 187 7.39 -25.91 -9.71
N GLY A 188 6.74 -26.43 -8.66
CA GLY A 188 7.23 -27.58 -7.89
C GLY A 188 7.47 -28.80 -8.77
N ARG A 189 6.58 -29.03 -9.74
CA ARG A 189 6.53 -30.21 -10.61
C ARG A 189 7.26 -30.07 -11.95
N SER A 190 7.58 -28.85 -12.40
CA SER A 190 8.19 -28.59 -13.73
C SER A 190 9.34 -27.58 -13.67
N ALA A 191 10.51 -27.98 -14.16
CA ALA A 191 11.68 -27.10 -14.25
C ALA A 191 11.47 -25.90 -15.20
N ARG A 192 10.64 -26.05 -16.24
CA ARG A 192 10.28 -24.94 -17.16
C ARG A 192 9.47 -23.87 -16.45
N VAL A 193 8.43 -24.28 -15.71
CA VAL A 193 7.57 -23.37 -14.94
C VAL A 193 8.37 -22.70 -13.82
N ARG A 194 9.27 -23.42 -13.17
CA ARG A 194 10.20 -22.88 -12.15
C ARG A 194 11.11 -21.79 -12.70
N ARG A 195 11.68 -21.97 -13.90
CA ARG A 195 12.50 -20.94 -14.56
C ARG A 195 11.67 -19.72 -14.95
N LEU A 196 10.45 -19.92 -15.45
CA LEU A 196 9.54 -18.83 -15.82
C LEU A 196 9.12 -18.01 -14.58
N ALA A 197 8.74 -18.69 -13.50
CA ALA A 197 8.39 -18.07 -12.22
C ALA A 197 9.60 -17.36 -11.57
N GLY A 198 10.81 -17.90 -11.70
CA GLY A 198 12.05 -17.25 -11.22
C GLY A 198 12.38 -15.93 -11.93
N GLY A 199 11.88 -15.72 -13.16
CA GLY A 199 12.04 -14.47 -13.91
C GLY A 199 11.13 -13.32 -13.44
N VAL A 200 10.09 -13.63 -12.64
CA VAL A 200 9.04 -12.68 -12.21
C VAL A 200 9.61 -11.52 -11.40
N GLY A 201 10.59 -11.77 -10.55
CA GLY A 201 11.26 -10.71 -9.77
C GLY A 201 11.91 -9.64 -10.63
N SER A 202 12.32 -9.97 -11.86
CA SER A 202 12.90 -9.00 -12.81
C SER A 202 11.83 -8.15 -13.50
N GLY A 203 10.60 -8.65 -13.62
CA GLY A 203 9.47 -7.94 -14.24
C GLY A 203 8.70 -7.03 -13.27
N MET A 204 8.80 -7.27 -11.96
CA MET A 204 8.03 -6.53 -10.97
C MET A 204 8.35 -5.03 -10.96
N VAL A 205 9.63 -4.66 -11.06
CA VAL A 205 10.06 -3.24 -11.08
C VAL A 205 9.50 -2.49 -12.30
N PRO A 206 9.68 -2.96 -13.55
CA PRO A 206 9.03 -2.35 -14.72
C PRO A 206 7.51 -2.26 -14.60
N VAL A 207 6.85 -3.30 -14.11
CA VAL A 207 5.38 -3.31 -14.00
C VAL A 207 4.89 -2.29 -12.96
N VAL A 208 5.57 -2.16 -11.82
CA VAL A 208 5.28 -1.10 -10.83
C VAL A 208 5.50 0.27 -11.44
N MET A 209 6.59 0.49 -12.19
CA MET A 209 6.84 1.78 -12.86
C MET A 209 5.73 2.13 -13.86
N ILE A 210 5.30 1.17 -14.67
CA ILE A 210 4.20 1.35 -15.62
C ILE A 210 2.91 1.67 -14.87
N ALA A 211 2.60 0.93 -13.80
CA ALA A 211 1.42 1.18 -12.97
C ALA A 211 1.42 2.59 -12.39
N LEU A 212 2.54 3.03 -11.81
CA LEU A 212 2.69 4.39 -11.24
C LEU A 212 2.58 5.47 -12.32
N PHE A 213 3.22 5.27 -13.47
CA PHE A 213 3.16 6.22 -14.59
C PHE A 213 1.74 6.35 -15.13
N VAL A 214 1.06 5.22 -15.40
CA VAL A 214 -0.33 5.20 -15.90
C VAL A 214 -1.26 5.82 -14.86
N ALA A 215 -1.14 5.45 -13.59
CA ALA A 215 -1.95 6.01 -12.52
C ALA A 215 -1.76 7.53 -12.38
N ALA A 216 -0.52 8.05 -12.44
CA ALA A 216 -0.29 9.49 -12.37
C ALA A 216 -0.77 10.23 -13.62
N SER A 217 -0.45 9.74 -14.82
CA SER A 217 -0.82 10.41 -16.08
C SER A 217 -2.33 10.48 -16.31
N THR A 218 -3.08 9.46 -15.87
CA THR A 218 -4.54 9.42 -15.99
C THR A 218 -5.24 10.37 -15.01
N GLN A 219 -4.67 10.59 -13.84
CA GLN A 219 -5.43 11.19 -12.72
C GLN A 219 -5.02 12.63 -12.37
N THR A 220 -3.85 13.11 -12.83
CA THR A 220 -3.32 14.44 -12.43
C THR A 220 -4.19 15.60 -12.94
N ALA A 221 -4.72 15.52 -14.16
CA ALA A 221 -5.58 16.58 -14.72
C ALA A 221 -6.92 16.71 -13.98
N ALA A 222 -7.53 15.57 -13.61
CA ALA A 222 -8.80 15.53 -12.90
C ALA A 222 -8.67 16.08 -11.46
N VAL A 223 -7.57 15.77 -10.78
CA VAL A 223 -7.24 16.35 -9.46
C VAL A 223 -7.01 17.86 -9.56
N GLY A 224 -6.28 18.32 -10.59
CA GLY A 224 -6.03 19.74 -10.81
C GLY A 224 -7.32 20.55 -11.01
N ALA A 225 -8.27 20.02 -11.77
CA ALA A 225 -9.56 20.66 -11.99
C ALA A 225 -10.44 20.76 -10.72
N ALA A 226 -10.24 19.85 -9.76
CA ALA A 226 -11.02 19.77 -8.53
C ALA A 226 -10.26 20.22 -7.27
N LEU A 227 -9.14 20.94 -7.44
CA LEU A 227 -8.19 21.24 -6.36
C LEU A 227 -8.83 21.96 -5.17
N ALA A 228 -9.73 22.93 -5.43
CA ALA A 228 -10.44 23.66 -4.38
C ALA A 228 -11.31 22.74 -3.51
N SER A 229 -12.02 21.79 -4.15
CA SER A 229 -12.87 20.82 -3.46
C SER A 229 -12.07 19.73 -2.73
N LEU A 230 -10.83 19.47 -3.16
CA LEU A 230 -9.93 18.48 -2.55
C LEU A 230 -8.99 19.08 -1.49
N ALA A 231 -8.91 20.41 -1.38
CA ALA A 231 -8.08 21.09 -0.40
C ALA A 231 -8.31 20.60 1.06
N PRO A 232 -9.55 20.30 1.51
CA PRO A 232 -9.78 19.80 2.86
C PRO A 232 -9.16 18.43 3.16
N VAL A 233 -8.99 17.55 2.17
CA VAL A 233 -8.48 16.18 2.40
C VAL A 233 -6.95 16.12 2.49
N VAL A 234 -6.23 17.08 1.92
CA VAL A 234 -4.76 17.08 1.92
C VAL A 234 -4.18 17.16 3.34
N PRO A 235 -4.60 18.10 4.22
CA PRO A 235 -4.13 18.12 5.60
C PRO A 235 -4.47 16.84 6.37
N ILE A 236 -5.62 16.23 6.09
CA ILE A 236 -6.03 14.96 6.69
C ILE A 236 -5.05 13.85 6.33
N PHE A 237 -4.64 13.76 5.06
CA PHE A 237 -3.68 12.74 4.62
C PHE A 237 -2.29 12.95 5.21
N VAL A 238 -1.83 14.19 5.33
CA VAL A 238 -0.55 14.51 5.99
C VAL A 238 -0.63 14.17 7.48
N ALA A 239 -1.69 14.58 8.18
CA ALA A 239 -1.90 14.27 9.59
C ALA A 239 -1.99 12.75 9.81
N PHE A 240 -2.72 12.05 8.95
CA PHE A 240 -2.82 10.59 8.96
C PHE A 240 -1.44 9.95 8.87
N ALA A 241 -0.62 10.34 7.90
CA ALA A 241 0.72 9.78 7.73
C ALA A 241 1.59 9.95 8.99
N LEU A 242 1.54 11.12 9.62
CA LEU A 242 2.27 11.40 10.86
C LEU A 242 1.75 10.52 12.02
N CYS A 243 0.43 10.48 12.22
CA CYS A 243 -0.20 9.66 13.26
C CYS A 243 0.09 8.17 13.04
N ALA A 244 -0.04 7.67 11.81
CA ALA A 244 0.18 6.29 11.46
C ALA A 244 1.65 5.87 11.64
N ALA A 245 2.60 6.76 11.32
CA ALA A 245 4.01 6.52 11.58
C ALA A 245 4.29 6.37 13.08
N VAL A 246 3.66 7.22 13.91
CA VAL A 246 3.73 7.11 15.37
C VAL A 246 3.09 5.81 15.86
N VAL A 247 1.89 5.47 15.37
CA VAL A 247 1.19 4.22 15.69
C VAL A 247 2.07 3.02 15.40
N GLY A 248 2.63 2.91 14.19
CA GLY A 248 3.48 1.77 13.85
C GLY A 248 4.75 1.70 14.69
N ALA A 249 5.33 2.86 15.02
CA ALA A 249 6.52 2.93 15.87
C ALA A 249 6.22 2.53 17.33
N VAL A 250 5.06 2.90 17.85
CA VAL A 250 4.58 2.57 19.20
C VAL A 250 4.19 1.11 19.29
N VAL A 251 3.33 0.63 18.39
CA VAL A 251 2.88 -0.78 18.34
C VAL A 251 4.08 -1.71 18.24
N GLY A 252 5.02 -1.43 17.32
CA GLY A 252 6.22 -2.25 17.20
C GLY A 252 7.13 -2.18 18.43
N ARG A 253 7.14 -1.06 19.17
CA ARG A 253 7.91 -0.92 20.43
C ARG A 253 7.25 -1.68 21.58
N VAL A 254 5.92 -1.58 21.74
CA VAL A 254 5.15 -2.32 22.76
C VAL A 254 5.28 -3.81 22.53
N ALA A 255 5.19 -4.22 21.27
CA ALA A 255 5.48 -5.57 20.82
C ALA A 255 6.98 -5.89 20.82
N ARG A 256 7.87 -5.06 21.37
CA ARG A 256 9.32 -5.26 21.55
C ARG A 256 10.09 -5.67 20.27
N LEU A 257 9.59 -5.37 19.08
CA LEU A 257 10.18 -5.79 17.81
C LEU A 257 11.58 -5.18 17.60
N ASP A 258 12.45 -5.93 16.92
CA ASP A 258 13.73 -5.40 16.43
C ASP A 258 13.50 -4.22 15.46
N ALA A 259 14.56 -3.44 15.19
CA ALA A 259 14.38 -2.23 14.39
C ALA A 259 13.91 -2.51 12.95
N PRO A 260 14.38 -3.55 12.24
CA PRO A 260 13.86 -3.89 10.91
C PRO A 260 12.36 -4.23 10.92
N ARG A 261 11.89 -5.05 11.86
CA ARG A 261 10.45 -5.38 11.97
C ARG A 261 9.62 -4.19 12.39
N ARG A 262 10.10 -3.36 13.33
CA ARG A 262 9.41 -2.15 13.75
C ARG A 262 9.32 -1.11 12.62
N ARG A 263 10.37 -0.96 11.80
CA ARG A 263 10.32 -0.16 10.56
C ARG A 263 9.25 -0.71 9.61
N ALA A 264 9.20 -2.02 9.40
CA ALA A 264 8.18 -2.65 8.56
C ALA A 264 6.74 -2.37 9.05
N VAL A 265 6.48 -2.38 10.37
CA VAL A 265 5.17 -2.01 10.94
C VAL A 265 4.86 -0.53 10.66
N VAL A 266 5.84 0.37 10.79
CA VAL A 266 5.67 1.81 10.46
C VAL A 266 5.27 1.99 9.00
N PHE A 267 6.01 1.38 8.07
CA PHE A 267 5.70 1.48 6.64
C PHE A 267 4.32 0.93 6.33
N SER A 268 3.98 -0.27 6.83
CA SER A 268 2.65 -0.85 6.64
C SER A 268 1.53 0.02 7.22
N ALA A 269 1.73 0.64 8.38
CA ALA A 269 0.74 1.54 8.99
C ALA A 269 0.58 2.85 8.21
N VAL A 270 1.62 3.37 7.56
CA VAL A 270 1.52 4.62 6.80
C VAL A 270 0.89 4.38 5.43
N THR A 271 1.35 3.36 4.71
CA THR A 271 0.95 3.15 3.31
C THR A 271 -0.46 2.59 3.17
N ARG A 272 -1.20 3.11 2.20
CA ARG A 272 -2.57 2.74 1.88
C ARG A 272 -2.68 2.14 0.47
N ASN A 273 -3.67 1.27 0.26
CA ASN A 273 -3.87 0.58 -1.01
C ASN A 273 -4.88 1.30 -1.89
N SER A 274 -4.45 2.42 -2.47
CA SER A 274 -5.31 3.22 -3.34
C SER A 274 -5.64 2.51 -4.66
N LEU A 275 -4.78 1.59 -5.11
CA LEU A 275 -4.96 0.87 -6.37
C LEU A 275 -6.08 -0.18 -6.29
N VAL A 276 -6.22 -0.89 -5.18
CA VAL A 276 -7.34 -1.81 -4.96
C VAL A 276 -8.64 -1.06 -4.68
N VAL A 277 -8.55 0.13 -4.08
CA VAL A 277 -9.73 0.95 -3.74
C VAL A 277 -10.30 1.72 -4.92
N LEU A 278 -9.47 2.17 -5.86
CA LEU A 278 -9.92 3.04 -6.96
C LEU A 278 -11.07 2.43 -7.79
N PRO A 279 -11.06 1.14 -8.17
CA PRO A 279 -12.19 0.53 -8.88
C PRO A 279 -13.47 0.53 -8.05
N LEU A 280 -13.38 0.38 -6.73
CA LEU A 280 -14.52 0.45 -5.82
C LEU A 280 -15.10 1.87 -5.80
N ALA A 281 -14.23 2.88 -5.71
CA ALA A 281 -14.63 4.28 -5.74
C ALA A 281 -15.31 4.67 -7.05
N LEU A 282 -14.83 4.14 -8.18
CA LEU A 282 -15.41 4.38 -9.51
C LEU A 282 -16.76 3.67 -9.71
N ALA A 283 -17.03 2.60 -8.97
CA ALA A 283 -18.29 1.87 -9.04
C ALA A 283 -19.41 2.48 -8.17
N LEU A 284 -19.11 3.51 -7.37
CA LEU A 284 -20.11 4.19 -6.56
C LEU A 284 -21.08 5.02 -7.41
N PRO A 285 -22.31 5.27 -6.91
CA PRO A 285 -23.28 6.14 -7.57
C PRO A 285 -22.71 7.53 -7.88
N GLY A 286 -23.29 8.23 -8.86
CA GLY A 286 -22.83 9.56 -9.29
C GLY A 286 -22.80 10.63 -8.19
N SER A 287 -23.56 10.46 -7.11
CA SER A 287 -23.49 11.32 -5.91
C SER A 287 -22.11 11.29 -5.23
N PHE A 288 -21.31 10.26 -5.50
CA PHE A 288 -19.96 10.04 -4.97
C PHE A 288 -18.84 10.37 -5.96
N ALA A 289 -19.11 11.17 -7.00
CA ALA A 289 -18.16 11.48 -8.07
C ALA A 289 -16.79 12.04 -7.59
N MET A 290 -16.72 12.61 -6.39
CA MET A 290 -15.48 13.09 -5.77
C MET A 290 -14.63 11.97 -5.14
N THR A 291 -15.23 10.83 -4.80
CA THR A 291 -14.56 9.71 -4.10
C THR A 291 -13.32 9.22 -4.85
N PRO A 292 -13.35 8.94 -6.17
CA PRO A 292 -12.15 8.52 -6.90
C PRO A 292 -11.04 9.58 -6.81
N LEU A 293 -11.38 10.86 -6.95
CA LEU A 293 -10.41 11.97 -6.87
C LEU A 293 -9.73 12.06 -5.50
N VAL A 294 -10.45 11.75 -4.42
CA VAL A 294 -9.90 11.68 -3.07
C VAL A 294 -8.87 10.55 -2.95
N VAL A 295 -9.17 9.36 -3.52
CA VAL A 295 -8.24 8.21 -3.56
C VAL A 295 -6.96 8.55 -4.32
N VAL A 296 -7.07 9.26 -5.45
CA VAL A 296 -5.91 9.73 -6.21
C VAL A 296 -5.08 10.72 -5.39
N THR A 297 -5.76 11.71 -4.82
CA THR A 297 -5.11 12.78 -4.04
C THR A 297 -4.31 12.19 -2.90
N GLN A 298 -4.88 11.18 -2.23
CA GLN A 298 -4.18 10.42 -1.20
C GLN A 298 -2.91 9.76 -1.75
N THR A 299 -2.99 9.12 -2.91
CA THR A 299 -1.83 8.45 -3.54
C THR A 299 -0.71 9.44 -3.79
N LEU A 300 -1.02 10.63 -4.31
CA LEU A 300 -0.04 11.69 -4.56
C LEU A 300 0.64 12.16 -3.26
N VAL A 301 -0.16 12.43 -2.22
CA VAL A 301 0.37 12.83 -0.90
C VAL A 301 1.21 11.71 -0.29
N GLU A 302 0.72 10.47 -0.34
CA GLU A 302 1.41 9.30 0.20
C GLU A 302 2.76 9.10 -0.44
N LEU A 303 2.88 9.24 -1.76
CA LEU A 303 4.14 9.01 -2.44
C LEU A 303 5.22 10.01 -1.99
N VAL A 304 4.86 11.28 -1.79
CA VAL A 304 5.76 12.28 -1.18
C VAL A 304 6.15 11.88 0.24
N VAL A 305 5.16 11.52 1.07
CA VAL A 305 5.37 11.04 2.44
C VAL A 305 6.33 9.85 2.47
N MET A 306 6.19 8.90 1.54
CA MET A 306 6.97 7.67 1.49
C MET A 306 8.45 7.92 1.19
N VAL A 307 8.75 8.87 0.31
CA VAL A 307 10.14 9.31 0.06
C VAL A 307 10.77 9.89 1.32
N VAL A 308 10.04 10.79 1.99
CA VAL A 308 10.50 11.40 3.23
C VAL A 308 10.67 10.32 4.31
N LEU A 309 9.73 9.39 4.40
CA LEU A 309 9.71 8.33 5.40
C LEU A 309 10.89 7.36 5.22
N VAL A 310 11.33 7.06 4.00
CA VAL A 310 12.56 6.27 3.76
C VAL A 310 13.78 6.92 4.40
N ALA A 311 13.91 8.24 4.31
CA ALA A 311 15.01 8.96 4.94
C ALA A 311 14.85 9.06 6.47
N VAL A 312 13.61 9.24 6.96
CA VAL A 312 13.34 9.56 8.37
C VAL A 312 13.20 8.32 9.26
N ALA A 313 12.57 7.24 8.76
CA ALA A 313 12.27 6.04 9.55
C ALA A 313 13.49 5.36 10.20
N PRO A 314 14.66 5.23 9.55
CA PRO A 314 15.87 4.68 10.18
C PRO A 314 16.36 5.52 11.37
N ARG A 315 16.09 6.83 11.36
CA ARG A 315 16.46 7.75 12.45
C ARG A 315 15.46 7.69 13.62
N LEU A 316 14.18 7.51 13.32
CA LEU A 316 13.12 7.33 14.32
C LEU A 316 13.16 5.96 15.00
N VAL A 317 13.56 4.93 14.26
CA VAL A 317 13.63 3.53 14.70
C VAL A 317 15.08 3.05 14.56
N ARG A 318 15.91 3.41 15.53
CA ARG A 318 17.32 3.02 15.55
C ARG A 318 17.49 1.56 15.95
N ASP A 319 18.45 0.89 15.31
CA ASP A 319 19.02 -0.35 15.80
C ASP A 319 19.71 -0.07 17.13
N ARG A 320 19.11 -0.51 18.23
CA ARG A 320 19.88 -0.69 19.46
C ARG A 320 20.64 -2.00 19.28
N GLY A 321 21.88 -1.92 18.83
CA GLY A 321 22.81 -3.05 18.91
C GLY A 321 22.89 -3.55 20.36
N PRO A 322 23.30 -4.82 20.58
CA PRO A 322 23.47 -5.33 21.93
C PRO A 322 24.39 -4.36 22.71
N ALA A 323 23.96 -3.97 23.91
CA ALA A 323 24.75 -3.09 24.77
C ALA A 323 26.13 -3.74 24.97
N VAL A 324 27.18 -3.11 24.42
CA VAL A 324 28.56 -3.50 24.72
C VAL A 324 28.72 -3.34 26.23
N GLY A 325 29.03 -4.47 26.89
CA GLY A 325 28.99 -4.59 28.33
C GLY A 325 29.80 -3.52 29.05
N ALA A 326 29.26 -3.03 30.16
CA ALA A 326 30.08 -2.46 31.22
C ALA A 326 31.07 -3.54 31.67
N GLY A 327 32.34 -3.41 31.24
CA GLY A 327 33.42 -4.18 31.82
C GLY A 327 33.61 -3.76 33.28
N PRO A 328 33.80 -4.71 34.23
CA PRO A 328 34.01 -4.36 35.63
C PRO A 328 35.35 -3.63 35.77
N GLY A 329 35.35 -2.55 36.56
CA GLY A 329 36.54 -1.80 36.89
C GLY A 329 37.58 -2.70 37.54
N VAL A 330 38.84 -2.52 37.12
CA VAL A 330 40.00 -2.98 37.87
C VAL A 330 40.52 -1.77 38.63
N GLY A 331 40.24 -1.75 39.93
CA GLY A 331 40.88 -0.86 40.88
C GLY A 331 42.34 -1.27 41.07
N SER A 332 43.19 -0.25 41.15
CA SER A 332 44.58 -0.25 41.63
C SER A 332 44.73 -0.82 43.02
#